data_AF-A0A829D3S1-F1
#
_entry.id   AF-A0A829D3S1-F1
#
_cell.length_a   1.000
_cell.length_b   1.000
_cell.length_c   1.000
_cell.angle_alpha   90.00
_cell.angle_beta   90.00
_cell.angle_gamma   90.00
#
_symmetry.space_group_name_H-M   'P 1'
#
loop_
_entity.id
_entity.type
_entity.pdbx_description
1 polymer ?
#
loop_
_entity_poly.entity_id
_entity_poly.type
_entity_poly.pdbx_seq_one_letter_code
_entity_poly.pdbx_strand_id
1 'polypeptide(L)'
;MITFNLNIKQDFLTPNPHSRPRTKIKEVKGIVLHWTASPKATAQNIRDYFESLKAPDGRFASAHYAVGLVGEIVQCIPLDEIAYHCGSKTYTPEKEKF
;
A
#
# COMPACT_ATOMS: atom_id res chain seq x y z
N MET A 1 11.22 -29.33 -0.40
CA MET A 1 10.47 -28.08 -0.65
C MET A 1 10.76 -27.16 0.53
N ILE A 2 11.38 -26.01 0.30
CA ILE A 2 11.61 -25.03 1.38
C ILE A 2 10.30 -24.27 1.54
N THR A 3 9.58 -24.55 2.61
CA THR A 3 8.41 -23.75 3.01
C THR A 3 8.94 -22.47 3.62
N PHE A 4 8.96 -21.37 2.86
CA PHE A 4 9.16 -20.06 3.46
C PHE A 4 7.88 -19.70 4.21
N ASN A 5 7.90 -19.76 5.54
CA ASN A 5 6.83 -19.21 6.35
C ASN A 5 6.82 -17.68 6.15
N LEU A 6 6.01 -17.23 5.19
CA LEU A 6 5.80 -15.82 4.91
C LEU A 6 4.97 -15.23 6.06
N ASN A 7 5.63 -14.50 6.97
CA ASN A 7 4.94 -13.83 8.07
C ASN A 7 4.51 -12.43 7.62
N ILE A 8 3.20 -12.21 7.50
CA ILE A 8 2.60 -10.92 7.16
C ILE A 8 1.96 -10.36 8.43
N LYS A 9 2.52 -9.26 8.96
CA LYS A 9 1.90 -8.53 10.08
C LYS A 9 0.75 -7.69 9.55
N GLN A 10 -0.46 -7.92 10.05
CA GLN A 10 -1.59 -7.04 9.79
C GLN A 10 -1.54 -5.85 10.74
N ASP A 11 -1.41 -4.64 10.19
CA ASP A 11 -1.34 -3.40 10.95
C ASP A 11 -2.02 -2.28 10.16
N PHE A 12 -3.35 -2.38 10.10
CA PHE A 12 -4.15 -1.53 9.23
C PHE A 12 -4.12 -0.07 9.69
N LEU A 13 -4.12 0.84 8.71
CA LEU A 13 -4.22 2.28 8.98
C LEU A 13 -5.55 2.62 9.67
N THR A 14 -5.58 3.67 10.49
CA THR A 14 -6.85 4.20 11.01
C THR A 14 -7.69 4.76 9.86
N PRO A 15 -9.00 4.47 9.77
CA PRO A 15 -9.86 5.06 8.73
C PRO A 15 -9.79 6.58 8.69
N ASN A 16 -9.47 7.14 7.53
CA ASN A 16 -9.35 8.58 7.33
C ASN A 16 -9.39 8.95 5.82
N PRO A 17 -9.76 10.18 5.43
CA PRO A 17 -9.88 10.54 4.02
C PRO A 17 -8.58 10.52 3.21
N HIS A 18 -7.41 10.65 3.85
CA HIS A 18 -6.14 10.92 3.18
C HIS A 18 -5.33 9.66 2.88
N SER A 19 -5.38 8.64 3.74
CA SER A 19 -4.60 7.41 3.57
C SER A 19 -5.44 6.14 3.64
N ARG A 20 -6.63 6.14 4.27
CA ARG A 20 -7.52 4.97 4.30
C ARG A 20 -9.00 5.36 4.19
N PRO A 21 -9.52 5.58 2.97
CA PRO A 21 -10.90 6.00 2.75
C PRO A 21 -11.93 4.90 2.99
N ARG A 22 -11.50 3.62 3.11
CA ARG A 22 -12.34 2.42 3.17
C ARG A 22 -13.23 2.21 1.94
N THR A 23 -12.95 2.88 0.83
CA THR A 23 -13.61 2.65 -0.45
C THR A 23 -13.33 1.22 -0.90
N LYS A 24 -14.37 0.44 -1.19
CA LYS A 24 -14.21 -0.95 -1.63
C LYS A 24 -13.60 -1.02 -3.02
N ILE A 25 -12.69 -1.97 -3.21
CA ILE A 25 -12.22 -2.37 -4.55
C ILE A 25 -13.38 -3.10 -5.25
N LYS A 26 -13.68 -2.71 -6.49
CA LYS A 26 -14.67 -3.42 -7.32
C LYS A 26 -14.11 -4.72 -7.89
N GLU A 27 -12.86 -4.68 -8.34
CA GLU A 27 -12.15 -5.81 -8.94
C GLU A 27 -10.63 -5.58 -8.89
N VAL A 28 -9.85 -6.64 -8.67
CA VAL A 28 -8.39 -6.58 -8.74
C VAL A 28 -7.95 -6.84 -10.19
N LYS A 29 -7.37 -5.82 -10.84
CA LYS A 29 -6.90 -5.90 -12.24
C LYS A 29 -5.41 -6.12 -12.40
N GLY A 30 -4.63 -6.00 -11.32
CA GLY A 30 -3.18 -6.15 -11.35
C GLY A 30 -2.52 -5.75 -10.04
N ILE A 31 -1.21 -5.96 -9.98
CA ILE A 31 -0.34 -5.61 -8.85
C ILE A 31 0.56 -4.46 -9.29
N VAL A 32 0.65 -3.42 -8.46
CA VAL A 32 1.55 -2.28 -8.70
C VAL A 32 2.67 -2.32 -7.68
N LEU A 33 3.91 -2.40 -8.16
CA LEU A 33 5.11 -2.38 -7.34
C LEU A 33 5.69 -0.97 -7.30
N HIS A 34 6.06 -0.52 -6.11
CA HIS A 34 6.72 0.77 -5.90
C HIS A 34 8.04 0.58 -5.15
N TRP A 35 9.02 1.42 -5.47
CA TRP A 35 10.19 1.62 -4.63
C TRP A 35 9.94 2.83 -3.72
N THR A 36 10.10 2.67 -2.41
CA THR A 36 9.75 3.71 -1.43
C THR A 36 10.67 4.93 -1.47
N ALA A 37 11.82 4.83 -2.15
CA ALA A 37 12.87 5.85 -2.16
C ALA A 37 13.26 6.35 -0.75
N SER A 38 13.07 5.51 0.27
CA SER A 38 13.34 5.81 1.68
C SER A 38 14.45 4.89 2.20
N PRO A 39 15.72 5.32 2.12
CA PRO A 39 16.85 4.46 2.48
C PRO A 39 16.73 3.93 3.91
N LYS A 40 16.95 2.63 4.09
CA LYS A 40 16.92 1.93 5.40
C LYS A 40 15.58 1.97 6.15
N ALA A 41 14.51 2.51 5.55
CA ALA A 41 13.19 2.47 6.17
C ALA A 41 12.70 1.02 6.26
N THR A 42 12.22 0.65 7.44
CA THR A 42 11.55 -0.65 7.66
C THR A 42 10.14 -0.64 7.08
N ALA A 43 9.53 -1.81 6.91
CA ALA A 43 8.11 -1.87 6.52
C ALA A 43 7.20 -1.12 7.52
N GLN A 44 7.54 -1.18 8.81
CA GLN A 44 6.81 -0.46 9.86
C GLN A 44 6.95 1.06 9.70
N ASN A 45 8.14 1.58 9.38
CA ASN A 45 8.31 3.03 9.15
C ASN A 45 7.43 3.53 8.00
N ILE A 46 7.29 2.74 6.94
CA ILE A 46 6.41 3.08 5.81
C ILE A 46 4.93 3.05 6.23
N ARG A 47 4.50 2.04 6.99
CA ARG A 47 3.16 2.00 7.58
C ARG A 47 2.89 3.23 8.45
N ASP A 48 3.83 3.57 9.33
CA ASP A 48 3.70 4.68 10.29
C ASP A 48 3.64 6.03 9.57
N TYR A 49 4.39 6.19 8.48
CA TYR A 49 4.28 7.34 7.59
C TYR A 49 2.87 7.47 7.00
N PHE A 50 2.28 6.40 6.46
CA PHE A 50 0.91 6.46 5.95
C PHE A 50 -0.13 6.74 7.05
N GLU A 51 0.12 6.27 8.28
CA GLU A 51 -0.72 6.57 9.45
C GLU A 51 -0.69 8.05 9.82
N SER A 52 0.48 8.70 9.73
CA SER A 52 0.62 10.11 10.08
C SER A 52 -0.17 11.03 9.15
N LEU A 53 -0.41 10.62 7.90
CA LEU A 53 -1.21 11.34 6.91
C LEU A 53 -2.70 11.48 7.27
N LYS A 54 -3.16 10.84 8.36
CA LYS A 54 -4.50 11.12 8.90
C LYS A 54 -4.66 12.58 9.34
N ALA A 55 -3.56 13.22 9.75
CA ALA A 55 -3.54 14.66 10.02
C ALA A 55 -3.61 15.42 8.68
N PRO A 56 -4.36 16.53 8.60
CA PRO A 56 -4.56 17.27 7.36
C PRO A 56 -3.33 18.14 7.04
N ASP A 57 -2.33 17.55 6.40
CA ASP A 57 -1.17 18.25 5.81
C ASP A 57 -1.11 18.11 4.26
N GLY A 58 -2.23 17.68 3.66
CA GLY A 58 -2.50 17.85 2.22
C GLY A 58 -1.99 16.73 1.31
N ARG A 59 -1.55 15.59 1.84
CA ARG A 59 -1.06 14.47 1.02
C ARG A 59 -1.98 13.25 1.10
N PHE A 60 -2.34 12.73 -0.06
CA PHE A 60 -3.03 11.45 -0.20
C PHE A 60 -2.04 10.36 -0.59
N ALA A 61 -1.79 9.40 0.30
CA ALA A 61 -0.91 8.27 0.01
C ALA A 61 -1.19 7.05 0.89
N SER A 62 -1.16 5.86 0.30
CA SER A 62 -1.17 4.57 0.98
C SER A 62 -0.80 3.43 0.02
N ALA A 63 -0.42 2.28 0.55
CA ALA A 63 -0.22 1.04 -0.19
C ALA A 63 -0.81 -0.14 0.59
N HIS A 64 -1.13 -1.26 -0.09
CA HIS A 64 -1.64 -2.45 0.59
C HIS A 64 -0.60 -3.12 1.49
N TYR A 65 0.64 -3.19 1.01
CA TYR A 65 1.76 -3.81 1.73
C TYR A 65 2.98 -2.90 1.69
N ALA A 66 3.73 -2.89 2.79
CA ALA A 66 5.11 -2.47 2.84
C ALA A 66 5.99 -3.71 3.06
N VAL A 67 7.06 -3.83 2.27
CA VAL A 67 8.03 -4.92 2.34
C VAL A 67 9.38 -4.30 2.63
N GLY A 68 10.01 -4.68 3.73
CA GLY A 68 11.31 -4.16 4.12
C GLY A 68 12.47 -5.03 3.62
N LEU A 69 13.67 -4.48 3.76
CA LEU A 69 14.89 -5.05 3.16
C LEU A 69 15.33 -6.37 3.80
N VAL A 70 14.89 -6.66 5.03
CA VAL A 70 15.20 -7.92 5.74
C VAL A 70 14.06 -8.94 5.67
N GLY A 71 13.04 -8.66 4.84
CA GLY A 71 11.92 -9.57 4.57
C GLY A 71 10.71 -9.37 5.48
N GLU A 72 10.68 -8.32 6.31
CA GLU A 72 9.49 -7.99 7.08
C GLU A 72 8.38 -7.44 6.18
N ILE A 73 7.14 -7.86 6.42
CA ILE A 73 5.98 -7.45 5.62
C ILE A 73 4.89 -6.93 6.55
N VAL A 74 4.41 -5.72 6.26
CA VAL A 74 3.29 -5.10 6.97
C VAL A 74 2.15 -4.83 6.00
N GLN A 75 0.97 -5.38 6.29
CA GLN A 75 -0.25 -5.08 5.57
C GLN A 75 -0.91 -3.82 6.15
N CYS A 76 -0.92 -2.73 5.37
CA CYS A 76 -1.42 -1.42 5.80
C CYS A 76 -2.90 -1.22 5.43
N ILE A 77 -3.37 -1.82 4.33
CA ILE A 77 -4.76 -1.69 3.83
C ILE A 77 -5.32 -3.09 3.53
N PRO A 78 -6.57 -3.40 3.93
CA PRO A 78 -7.24 -4.63 3.51
C PRO A 78 -7.32 -4.78 1.99
N LEU A 79 -7.24 -6.00 1.49
CA LEU A 79 -7.26 -6.26 0.03
C LEU A 79 -8.58 -5.93 -0.66
N ASP A 80 -9.65 -5.75 0.11
CA ASP A 80 -10.96 -5.35 -0.40
C ASP A 80 -11.18 -3.82 -0.34
N GLU A 81 -10.15 -3.05 0.04
CA GLU A 81 -10.16 -1.58 0.11
C GLU A 81 -9.13 -0.95 -0.85
N ILE A 82 -9.46 0.22 -1.40
CA ILE A 82 -8.55 1.00 -2.28
C ILE A 82 -7.42 1.61 -1.44
N ALA A 83 -6.22 1.63 -2.00
CA ALA A 83 -5.07 2.40 -1.52
C ALA A 83 -4.68 3.50 -2.53
N TYR A 84 -4.14 4.62 -2.06
CA TYR A 84 -3.76 5.76 -2.89
C TYR A 84 -2.27 5.72 -3.27
N HIS A 85 -1.92 5.12 -4.41
CA HIS A 85 -0.51 5.01 -4.85
C HIS A 85 -0.26 5.25 -6.35
N CYS A 86 -1.24 5.01 -7.22
CA CYS A 86 -0.97 4.91 -8.67
C CYS A 86 -1.01 6.25 -9.41
N GLY A 87 -1.60 7.29 -8.83
CA GLY A 87 -1.78 8.61 -9.46
C GLY A 87 -2.66 8.60 -10.72
N SER A 88 -3.14 7.43 -11.17
CA SER A 88 -3.99 7.31 -12.35
C SER A 88 -5.45 7.52 -12.01
N LYS A 89 -6.17 8.19 -12.90
CA LYS A 89 -7.63 8.39 -12.82
C LYS A 89 -8.40 7.30 -13.58
N THR A 90 -7.74 6.61 -14.50
CA THR A 90 -8.34 5.62 -15.40
C THR A 90 -7.48 4.37 -15.50
N TYR A 91 -8.12 3.22 -15.66
CA TYR A 91 -7.40 1.99 -15.98
C TYR A 91 -7.11 1.94 -17.49
N THR A 92 -5.85 1.72 -17.86
CA THR A 92 -5.43 1.46 -19.25
C THR A 92 -5.06 -0.01 -19.39
N PRO A 93 -5.85 -0.81 -20.13
CA PRO A 93 -5.52 -2.20 -20.44
C PRO A 93 -4.13 -2.34 -21.06
N GLU A 94 -3.43 -3.42 -20.77
CA GLU A 94 -2.06 -3.65 -21.27
C GLU A 94 -1.96 -3.63 -22.80
N LYS A 95 -2.95 -4.21 -23.49
CA LYS A 95 -3.07 -4.19 -24.96
C LYS A 95 -3.18 -2.79 -25.59
N GLU A 96 -3.46 -1.77 -24.78
CA GLU A 96 -3.60 -0.37 -25.20
C GLU A 96 -2.39 0.48 -24.76
N LYS A 97 -1.35 -0.15 -24.18
CA LYS A 97 -0.15 0.56 -23.70
C LYS A 97 0.90 0.82 -24.79
N PHE A 98 0.66 0.44 -26.05
CA PHE A 98 1.52 0.70 -27.20
C PHE A 98 0.71 0.89 -28.47
#